data_AF-A0A7S4NE19-F1
#
_entry.id   AF-A0A7S4NE19-F1
#
_cell.length_a   1.000
_cell.length_b   1.000
_cell.length_c   1.000
_cell.angle_alpha   90.00
_cell.angle_beta   90.00
_cell.angle_gamma   90.00
#
_symmetry.space_group_name_H-M   'P 1'
#
loop_
_entity.id
_entity.type
_entity.pdbx_description
1 polymer ?
#
loop_
_entity_poly.entity_id
_entity_poly.type
_entity_poly.pdbx_seq_one_letter_code
_entity_poly.pdbx_strand_id
1 'polypeptide(L)'
;PWPAQPLTYHLKFRFWVQPYNASYHQPLRRVTWGIASPVEYDVPKCADGVAGCSRGPDGTWVHTIKGTYTGGGRLAAAHFHCHAPSCLSVAMYRCPKSVGVDGCSAAKGELLCEEKPIFGGFGHEVTKFDEPGYILVPPCIWGNETHGLAAPPQTDGYLLHSVKTSNATYGHHGEMAWQQMYVF
;
A
#
# COMPACT_ATOMS: atom_id res chain seq x y z
N PRO A 1 19.87 -3.77 -13.61
CA PRO A 1 20.09 -4.98 -14.46
C PRO A 1 19.92 -4.62 -15.96
N TRP A 2 20.72 -5.22 -16.84
CA TRP A 2 20.68 -5.10 -18.32
C TRP A 2 21.10 -3.76 -18.97
N PRO A 3 22.24 -3.15 -18.62
CA PRO A 3 22.70 -1.90 -19.25
C PRO A 3 23.07 -2.04 -20.73
N ALA A 4 23.28 -3.27 -21.22
CA ALA A 4 23.77 -3.56 -22.57
C ALA A 4 22.68 -4.09 -23.52
N GLN A 5 21.40 -4.00 -23.15
CA GLN A 5 20.30 -4.54 -23.95
C GLN A 5 19.20 -3.49 -24.12
N PRO A 6 18.62 -3.33 -25.33
CA PRO A 6 17.43 -2.51 -25.52
C PRO A 6 16.26 -3.06 -24.69
N LEU A 7 15.61 -2.20 -23.91
CA LEU A 7 14.42 -2.55 -23.15
C LEU A 7 13.19 -2.19 -23.97
N THR A 8 12.38 -3.19 -24.31
CA THR A 8 11.10 -3.00 -25.00
C THR A 8 9.97 -3.11 -23.98
N TYR A 9 9.12 -2.09 -23.93
CA TYR A 9 7.97 -2.05 -23.04
C TYR A 9 6.67 -1.97 -23.85
N HIS A 10 5.62 -2.61 -23.33
CA HIS A 10 4.26 -2.47 -23.83
C HIS A 10 3.38 -1.93 -22.71
N LEU A 11 2.65 -0.84 -22.99
CA LEU A 11 1.72 -0.23 -22.05
C LEU A 11 0.29 -0.47 -22.53
N LYS A 12 -0.56 -0.99 -21.64
CA LYS A 12 -1.99 -1.20 -21.89
C LYS A 12 -2.78 -0.43 -20.85
N PHE A 13 -3.63 0.49 -21.31
CA PHE A 13 -4.48 1.30 -20.44
C PHE A 13 -5.92 0.83 -20.53
N ARG A 14 -6.60 0.79 -19.39
CA ARG A 14 -8.05 0.56 -19.31
C ARG A 14 -8.62 1.57 -18.33
N PHE A 15 -9.62 2.32 -18.79
CA PHE A 15 -10.28 3.35 -17.99
C PHE A 15 -11.70 2.92 -17.69
N TRP A 16 -12.13 3.15 -16.45
CA TRP A 16 -13.52 3.13 -16.05
C TRP A 16 -13.93 4.57 -15.78
N VAL A 17 -15.04 5.00 -16.38
CA VAL A 17 -15.50 6.39 -16.30
C VAL A 17 -16.94 6.44 -15.85
N GLN A 18 -17.26 7.42 -15.02
CA GLN A 18 -18.62 7.80 -14.65
C GLN A 18 -18.81 9.27 -15.02
N PRO A 19 -19.92 9.66 -15.67
CA PRO A 19 -20.21 11.07 -15.90
C PRO A 19 -20.29 11.84 -14.58
N TYR A 20 -19.69 13.02 -14.53
CA TYR A 20 -19.72 13.86 -13.33
C TYR A 20 -21.16 14.29 -13.02
N ASN A 21 -21.56 14.18 -11.75
CA ASN A 21 -22.82 14.66 -11.25
C ASN A 21 -22.62 15.40 -9.92
N ALA A 22 -22.73 16.72 -9.97
CA ALA A 22 -22.54 17.60 -8.83
C ALA A 22 -23.52 17.35 -7.66
N SER A 23 -24.63 16.62 -7.86
CA SER A 23 -25.55 16.31 -6.77
C SER A 23 -25.01 15.28 -5.79
N TYR A 24 -24.05 14.44 -6.19
CA TYR A 24 -23.49 13.40 -5.32
C TYR A 24 -21.96 13.23 -5.43
N HIS A 25 -21.32 13.77 -6.47
CA HIS A 25 -19.87 13.84 -6.51
C HIS A 25 -19.37 14.98 -5.64
N GLN A 26 -18.46 14.65 -4.73
CA GLN A 26 -17.81 15.61 -3.84
C GLN A 26 -16.31 15.61 -4.14
N PRO A 27 -15.68 16.80 -4.22
CA PRO A 27 -14.24 16.86 -4.37
C PRO A 27 -13.57 16.33 -3.10
N LEU A 28 -12.63 15.40 -3.26
CA LEU A 28 -11.81 14.89 -2.18
C LEU A 28 -10.42 15.55 -2.23
N ARG A 29 -9.86 15.82 -1.06
CA ARG A 29 -8.48 16.29 -0.95
C ARG A 29 -7.54 15.09 -1.01
N ARG A 30 -6.54 15.15 -1.92
CA ARG A 30 -5.48 14.15 -1.95
C ARG A 30 -4.38 14.51 -0.96
N VAL A 31 -4.03 13.58 -0.09
CA VAL A 31 -2.91 13.68 0.85
C VAL A 31 -1.91 12.57 0.54
N THR A 32 -0.64 12.92 0.46
CA THR A 32 0.43 11.98 0.15
C THR A 32 1.42 11.88 1.28
N TRP A 33 1.86 10.68 1.62
CA TRP A 33 2.89 10.45 2.64
C TRP A 33 3.73 9.21 2.32
N GLY A 34 5.00 9.18 2.73
CA GLY A 34 5.95 8.12 2.39
C GLY A 34 6.77 7.59 3.57
N ILE A 35 7.13 6.31 3.54
CA ILE A 35 7.92 5.60 4.59
C ILE A 35 9.43 5.52 4.23
N ALA A 36 9.86 6.12 3.10
CA ALA A 36 11.26 6.13 2.63
C ALA A 36 11.61 7.41 1.85
N SER A 37 12.78 7.49 1.19
CA SER A 37 13.33 8.77 0.67
C SER A 37 13.11 8.97 -0.84
N PRO A 38 12.32 9.97 -1.30
CA PRO A 38 11.24 10.66 -0.58
C PRO A 38 9.96 9.81 -0.50
N VAL A 39 9.90 8.73 -1.28
CA VAL A 39 8.89 7.66 -1.27
C VAL A 39 9.44 6.33 -1.83
N GLU A 40 10.64 6.31 -2.40
CA GLU A 40 11.24 5.15 -3.08
C GLU A 40 12.44 4.64 -2.26
N TYR A 41 12.71 3.33 -2.34
CA TYR A 41 13.85 2.68 -1.69
C TYR A 41 14.19 1.36 -2.37
N ASP A 42 15.41 0.90 -2.12
CA ASP A 42 15.83 -0.42 -2.52
C ASP A 42 15.49 -1.42 -1.42
N VAL A 43 14.80 -2.50 -1.78
CA VAL A 43 14.66 -3.67 -0.91
C VAL A 43 15.98 -4.42 -0.96
N PRO A 44 16.71 -4.55 0.17
CA PRO A 44 17.96 -5.29 0.17
C PRO A 44 17.70 -6.76 -0.10
N LYS A 45 18.71 -7.47 -0.61
CA LYS A 45 18.73 -8.92 -0.50
C LYS A 45 18.94 -9.26 0.98
N CYS A 46 17.89 -9.75 1.64
CA CYS A 46 17.93 -10.00 3.07
C CYS A 46 18.87 -11.16 3.45
N ALA A 47 19.44 -11.01 4.64
CA ALA A 47 20.22 -12.01 5.34
C ALA A 47 20.13 -11.74 6.85
N ASP A 48 20.60 -12.66 7.68
CA ASP A 48 20.68 -12.46 9.12
C ASP A 48 21.49 -11.19 9.45
N GLY A 49 20.97 -10.38 10.38
CA GLY A 49 21.60 -9.13 10.82
C GLY A 49 21.36 -7.92 9.90
N VAL A 50 20.72 -8.08 8.74
CA VAL A 50 20.32 -6.94 7.90
C VAL A 50 19.10 -6.26 8.53
N ALA A 51 19.18 -4.93 8.69
CA ALA A 51 18.10 -4.16 9.30
C ALA A 51 16.78 -4.31 8.53
N GLY A 52 15.68 -4.48 9.27
CA GLY A 52 14.35 -4.69 8.67
C GLY A 52 14.12 -6.09 8.09
N CYS A 53 15.13 -6.95 8.04
CA CYS A 53 15.00 -8.30 7.52
C CYS A 53 14.54 -9.30 8.58
N SER A 54 13.68 -10.22 8.16
CA SER A 54 13.23 -11.37 8.95
C SER A 54 12.89 -12.54 8.04
N ARG A 55 12.83 -13.75 8.60
CA ARG A 55 12.45 -14.95 7.86
C ARG A 55 10.99 -15.27 8.14
N GLY A 56 10.20 -15.37 7.07
CA GLY A 56 8.79 -15.74 7.12
C GLY A 56 8.59 -17.22 7.50
N PRO A 57 7.35 -17.61 7.85
CA PRO A 57 7.03 -18.99 8.25
C PRO A 57 7.34 -20.04 7.18
N ASP A 58 7.27 -19.64 5.90
CA ASP A 58 7.56 -20.45 4.72
C ASP A 58 9.06 -20.44 4.34
N GLY A 59 9.90 -19.76 5.13
CA GLY A 59 11.32 -19.61 4.88
C GLY A 59 11.69 -18.45 3.95
N THR A 60 10.70 -17.72 3.40
CA THR A 60 10.88 -16.54 2.55
C THR A 60 11.54 -15.41 3.33
N TRP A 61 12.52 -14.74 2.74
CA TRP A 61 13.08 -13.53 3.35
C TRP A 61 12.14 -12.34 3.14
N VAL A 62 11.91 -11.60 4.21
CA VAL A 62 11.00 -10.46 4.23
C VAL A 62 11.73 -9.23 4.76
N HIS A 63 11.58 -8.11 4.04
CA HIS A 63 12.02 -6.80 4.50
C HIS A 63 10.82 -5.95 4.90
N THR A 64 10.89 -5.35 6.08
CA THR A 64 9.84 -4.49 6.63
C THR A 64 10.37 -3.09 6.89
N ILE A 65 9.67 -2.09 6.35
CA ILE A 65 9.82 -0.69 6.74
C ILE A 65 8.55 -0.18 7.39
N LYS A 66 8.70 0.79 8.27
CA LYS A 66 7.58 1.37 9.01
C LYS A 66 7.79 2.84 9.27
N GLY A 67 6.70 3.57 9.41
CA GLY A 67 6.75 4.96 9.85
C GLY A 67 5.39 5.42 10.35
N THR A 68 5.39 6.50 11.11
CA THR A 68 4.20 7.02 11.77
C THR A 68 4.06 8.51 11.45
N TYR A 69 2.84 8.95 11.17
CA TYR A 69 2.53 10.33 10.87
C TYR A 69 1.20 10.76 11.48
N THR A 70 0.93 12.06 11.48
CA THR A 70 -0.34 12.61 11.96
C THR A 70 -1.42 12.41 10.89
N GLY A 71 -2.53 11.78 11.28
CA GLY A 71 -3.73 11.73 10.45
C GLY A 71 -4.44 13.09 10.38
N GLY A 72 -5.29 13.26 9.37
CA GLY A 72 -6.09 14.47 9.20
C GLY A 72 -7.26 14.26 8.25
N GLY A 73 -8.43 14.68 8.69
CA GLY A 73 -9.71 14.51 8.00
C GLY A 73 -10.24 13.07 8.06
N ARG A 74 -11.24 12.81 7.23
CA ARG A 74 -11.96 11.52 7.19
C ARG A 74 -11.64 10.77 5.90
N LEU A 75 -11.20 9.52 5.99
CA LEU A 75 -10.70 8.77 4.83
C LEU A 75 -11.87 8.25 3.96
N ALA A 76 -11.88 8.64 2.69
CA ALA A 76 -12.72 8.03 1.65
C ALA A 76 -11.99 6.87 0.96
N ALA A 77 -10.68 7.02 0.72
CA ALA A 77 -9.86 5.95 0.18
C ALA A 77 -8.39 6.07 0.64
N ALA A 78 -7.71 4.94 0.71
CA ALA A 78 -6.27 4.85 0.90
C ALA A 78 -5.73 3.93 -0.18
N HIS A 79 -4.73 4.43 -0.91
CA HIS A 79 -4.05 3.73 -1.99
C HIS A 79 -2.57 3.63 -1.63
N PHE A 80 -2.00 2.43 -1.66
CA PHE A 80 -0.57 2.24 -1.45
C PHE A 80 0.12 1.84 -2.74
N HIS A 81 1.30 2.44 -2.95
CA HIS A 81 2.13 2.09 -4.08
C HIS A 81 2.90 0.80 -3.79
N CYS A 82 2.90 -0.11 -4.76
CA CYS A 82 3.37 -1.48 -4.59
C CYS A 82 3.95 -1.97 -5.92
N HIS A 83 5.19 -2.46 -5.92
CA HIS A 83 5.83 -3.00 -7.12
C HIS A 83 5.82 -4.53 -7.09
N ALA A 84 5.51 -5.15 -8.22
CA ALA A 84 5.69 -6.58 -8.39
C ALA A 84 7.17 -6.92 -8.68
N PRO A 85 7.67 -8.09 -8.26
CA PRO A 85 7.03 -9.09 -7.39
C PRO A 85 7.36 -8.88 -5.91
N SER A 86 7.99 -7.75 -5.56
CA SER A 86 8.57 -7.52 -4.24
C SER A 86 7.53 -7.22 -3.17
N CYS A 87 6.55 -6.39 -3.44
CA CYS A 87 5.60 -5.97 -2.42
C CYS A 87 4.68 -7.14 -1.99
N LEU A 88 4.59 -7.40 -0.67
CA LEU A 88 3.74 -8.44 -0.08
C LEU A 88 2.51 -7.85 0.62
N SER A 89 2.68 -6.72 1.31
CA SER A 89 1.56 -5.94 1.85
C SER A 89 1.96 -4.53 2.22
N VAL A 90 0.96 -3.65 2.29
CA VAL A 90 1.07 -2.36 2.99
C VAL A 90 -0.12 -2.22 3.92
N ALA A 91 0.15 -2.08 5.22
CA ALA A 91 -0.85 -1.93 6.27
C ALA A 91 -0.77 -0.54 6.92
N MET A 92 -1.92 -0.02 7.34
CA MET A 92 -2.05 1.25 8.05
C MET A 92 -2.92 1.08 9.29
N TYR A 93 -2.38 1.47 10.43
CA TYR A 93 -2.96 1.37 11.75
C TYR A 93 -3.22 2.74 12.34
N ARG A 94 -4.33 2.90 13.06
CA ARG A 94 -4.70 4.13 13.77
C ARG A 94 -4.42 3.99 15.25
N CYS A 95 -3.77 5.01 15.84
CA CYS A 95 -3.58 5.12 17.28
C CYS A 95 -3.95 6.52 17.78
N PRO A 96 -4.45 6.69 19.03
CA PRO A 96 -4.65 8.01 19.61
C PRO A 96 -3.34 8.82 19.64
N LYS A 97 -3.36 10.12 19.35
CA LYS A 97 -2.13 10.96 19.42
C LYS A 97 -1.43 10.95 20.77
N SER A 98 -2.17 10.71 21.85
CA SER A 98 -1.64 10.68 23.22
C SER A 98 -0.58 9.59 23.45
N VAL A 99 -0.53 8.54 22.62
CA VAL A 99 0.49 7.49 22.77
C VAL A 99 1.87 7.91 22.26
N GLY A 100 1.96 9.03 21.52
CA GLY A 100 3.19 9.48 20.88
C GLY A 100 3.60 8.63 19.67
N VAL A 101 4.53 9.15 18.87
CA VAL A 101 5.00 8.51 17.62
C VAL A 101 5.56 7.11 17.87
N ASP A 102 6.35 6.96 18.94
CA ASP A 102 6.97 5.68 19.32
C ASP A 102 5.98 4.68 19.93
N GLY A 103 4.86 5.18 20.46
CA GLY A 103 3.81 4.35 21.04
C GLY A 103 2.85 3.75 20.00
N CYS A 104 2.75 4.35 18.81
CA CYS A 104 1.87 3.85 17.75
C CYS A 104 2.55 2.74 16.94
N SER A 105 1.91 1.57 16.91
CA SER A 105 2.45 0.36 16.28
C SER A 105 1.33 -0.58 15.83
N ALA A 106 1.66 -1.52 14.94
CA ALA A 106 0.74 -2.57 14.50
C ALA A 106 0.13 -3.42 15.64
N ALA A 107 0.85 -3.58 16.76
CA ALA A 107 0.39 -4.38 17.91
C ALA A 107 -0.59 -3.64 18.84
N LYS A 108 -0.63 -2.30 18.76
CA LYS A 108 -1.44 -1.45 19.66
C LYS A 108 -2.48 -0.61 18.93
N GLY A 109 -2.33 -0.44 17.63
CA GLY A 109 -3.23 0.32 16.79
C GLY A 109 -4.37 -0.52 16.22
N GLU A 110 -5.43 0.17 15.83
CA GLU A 110 -6.53 -0.41 15.06
C GLU A 110 -6.14 -0.49 13.59
N LEU A 111 -6.23 -1.66 12.97
CA LEU A 111 -6.01 -1.80 11.52
C LEU A 111 -7.12 -1.07 10.76
N LEU A 112 -6.76 -0.03 10.01
CA LEU A 112 -7.70 0.64 9.10
C LEU A 112 -7.69 0.01 7.72
N CYS A 113 -6.50 -0.26 7.19
CA CYS A 113 -6.32 -0.70 5.80
C CYS A 113 -5.14 -1.67 5.69
N GLU A 114 -5.31 -2.75 4.93
CA GLU A 114 -4.22 -3.63 4.50
C GLU A 114 -4.42 -3.95 3.02
N GLU A 115 -3.52 -3.47 2.17
CA GLU A 115 -3.48 -3.84 0.77
C GLU A 115 -2.57 -5.05 0.58
N LYS A 116 -3.12 -6.13 0.03
CA LYS A 116 -2.37 -7.32 -0.40
C LYS A 116 -2.46 -7.42 -1.92
N PRO A 117 -1.33 -7.40 -2.63
CA PRO A 117 -1.35 -7.55 -4.07
C PRO A 117 -1.81 -8.94 -4.47
N ILE A 118 -2.62 -8.99 -5.53
CA ILE A 118 -3.05 -10.21 -6.19
C ILE A 118 -2.26 -10.28 -7.50
N PHE A 119 -1.37 -11.26 -7.59
CA PHE A 119 -0.55 -11.49 -8.76
C PHE A 119 -1.29 -12.33 -9.79
N GLY A 120 -1.18 -11.96 -11.07
CA GLY A 120 -1.67 -12.77 -12.18
C GLY A 120 -0.72 -13.91 -12.56
N GLY A 121 -1.23 -14.86 -13.33
CA GLY A 121 -0.55 -16.08 -13.76
C GLY A 121 -0.80 -17.29 -12.87
N PHE A 122 -1.83 -17.24 -12.01
CA PHE A 122 -2.09 -18.27 -10.98
C PHE A 122 -3.40 -19.04 -11.20
N GLY A 123 -4.13 -18.80 -12.28
CA GLY A 123 -5.36 -19.52 -12.60
C GLY A 123 -6.57 -19.00 -11.83
N HIS A 124 -6.68 -17.68 -11.65
CA HIS A 124 -7.81 -17.05 -10.95
C HIS A 124 -9.11 -17.23 -11.76
N GLU A 125 -10.24 -17.38 -11.04
CA GLU A 125 -11.58 -17.52 -11.68
C GLU A 125 -11.90 -16.34 -12.61
N VAL A 126 -11.47 -15.13 -12.24
CA VAL A 126 -11.57 -13.93 -13.08
C VAL A 126 -10.30 -13.79 -13.92
N THR A 127 -10.31 -14.39 -15.11
CA THR A 127 -9.14 -14.47 -16.00
C THR A 127 -8.73 -13.13 -16.65
N LYS A 128 -9.58 -12.11 -16.61
CA LYS A 128 -9.36 -10.79 -17.26
C LYS A 128 -8.18 -9.99 -16.68
N PHE A 129 -7.63 -10.44 -15.54
CA PHE A 129 -6.56 -9.83 -14.76
C PHE A 129 -5.57 -10.89 -14.23
N ASP A 130 -5.49 -12.03 -14.88
CA ASP A 130 -4.65 -13.16 -14.48
C ASP A 130 -3.51 -13.41 -15.48
N GLU A 131 -3.15 -12.43 -16.30
CA GLU A 131 -1.96 -12.56 -17.14
C GLU A 131 -0.66 -12.55 -16.30
N PRO A 132 0.35 -13.39 -16.63
CA PRO A 132 1.62 -13.38 -15.93
C PRO A 132 2.26 -11.99 -15.88
N GLY A 133 2.69 -11.57 -14.69
CA GLY A 133 3.26 -10.24 -14.45
C GLY A 133 2.23 -9.14 -14.17
N TYR A 134 0.92 -9.44 -14.26
CA TYR A 134 -0.12 -8.54 -13.77
C TYR A 134 -0.09 -8.45 -12.24
N ILE A 135 -0.38 -7.26 -11.71
CA ILE A 135 -0.57 -7.02 -10.28
C ILE A 135 -1.83 -6.19 -10.10
N LEU A 136 -2.76 -6.72 -9.31
CA LEU A 136 -3.89 -5.96 -8.77
C LEU A 136 -3.56 -5.57 -7.34
N VAL A 137 -3.62 -4.29 -7.03
CA VAL A 137 -3.47 -3.76 -5.67
C VAL A 137 -4.81 -3.15 -5.28
N PRO A 138 -5.69 -3.91 -4.59
CA PRO A 138 -7.02 -3.42 -4.24
C PRO A 138 -6.90 -2.35 -3.16
N PRO A 139 -7.32 -1.09 -3.41
CA PRO A 139 -7.24 -0.04 -2.41
C PRO A 139 -8.28 -0.25 -1.32
N CYS A 140 -8.05 0.36 -0.16
CA CYS A 140 -9.10 0.45 0.85
C CYS A 140 -10.04 1.60 0.52
N ILE A 141 -11.34 1.29 0.46
CA ILE A 141 -12.40 2.25 0.14
C ILE A 141 -13.42 2.23 1.26
N TRP A 142 -13.82 3.41 1.71
CA TRP A 142 -14.86 3.61 2.71
C TRP A 142 -16.00 4.44 2.13
N GLY A 143 -17.21 4.22 2.61
CA GLY A 143 -18.40 4.85 2.06
C GLY A 143 -19.68 4.46 2.76
N ASN A 144 -20.74 4.31 1.98
CA ASN A 144 -22.08 4.02 2.48
C ASN A 144 -22.28 2.51 2.67
N GLU A 145 -22.85 2.13 3.82
CA GLU A 145 -23.22 0.76 4.15
C GLU A 145 -24.22 0.15 3.14
N THR A 146 -25.03 0.96 2.46
CA THR A 146 -25.94 0.49 1.39
C THR A 146 -25.19 -0.12 0.20
N HIS A 147 -23.90 0.20 0.05
CA HIS A 147 -23.00 -0.40 -0.94
C HIS A 147 -22.09 -1.48 -0.31
N GLY A 148 -22.35 -1.88 0.93
CA GLY A 148 -21.52 -2.84 1.67
C GLY A 148 -20.19 -2.27 2.16
N LEU A 149 -20.02 -0.95 2.18
CA LEU A 149 -18.78 -0.30 2.60
C LEU A 149 -18.82 0.11 4.08
N ALA A 150 -17.68 0.01 4.75
CA ALA A 150 -17.51 0.58 6.08
C ALA A 150 -17.52 2.11 6.01
N ALA A 151 -17.99 2.76 7.08
CA ALA A 151 -18.03 4.21 7.16
C ALA A 151 -16.61 4.82 7.10
N PRO A 152 -16.44 5.99 6.45
CA PRO A 152 -15.17 6.72 6.42
C PRO A 152 -14.56 6.97 7.82
N PRO A 153 -13.38 6.42 8.15
CA PRO A 153 -12.80 6.58 9.48
C PRO A 153 -12.25 8.00 9.67
N GLN A 154 -12.51 8.59 10.84
CA GLN A 154 -11.93 9.85 11.27
C GLN A 154 -10.47 9.66 11.68
N THR A 155 -9.59 10.55 11.22
CA THR A 155 -8.15 10.51 11.53
C THR A 155 -7.65 11.77 12.23
N ASP A 156 -8.48 12.81 12.36
CA ASP A 156 -8.18 13.97 13.21
C ASP A 156 -7.96 13.54 14.67
N GLY A 157 -6.86 14.00 15.27
CA GLY A 157 -6.49 13.61 16.64
C GLY A 157 -5.82 12.24 16.76
N TYR A 158 -5.57 11.56 15.64
CA TYR A 158 -4.91 10.25 15.60
C TYR A 158 -3.54 10.30 14.90
N LEU A 159 -2.72 9.31 15.21
CA LEU A 159 -1.53 8.93 14.47
C LEU A 159 -1.88 7.77 13.54
N LEU A 160 -1.25 7.75 12.38
CA LEU A 160 -1.33 6.68 11.40
C LEU A 160 0.05 6.03 11.33
N HIS A 161 0.13 4.76 11.72
CA HIS A 161 1.33 3.94 11.64
C HIS A 161 1.22 3.01 10.45
N SER A 162 2.18 3.08 9.54
CA SER A 162 2.16 2.27 8.34
C SER A 162 3.34 1.33 8.29
N VAL A 163 3.07 0.14 7.77
CA VAL A 163 4.02 -0.96 7.67
C VAL A 163 3.98 -1.46 6.24
N LYS A 164 5.12 -1.45 5.57
CA LYS A 164 5.28 -2.09 4.26
C LYS A 164 6.16 -3.32 4.42
N THR A 165 5.69 -4.40 3.82
CA THR A 165 6.33 -5.71 3.84
C THR A 165 6.64 -6.11 2.40
N SER A 166 7.89 -6.47 2.14
CA SER A 166 8.35 -6.89 0.82
C SER A 166 9.08 -8.23 0.88
N ASN A 167 8.90 -9.06 -0.13
CA ASN A 167 9.75 -10.20 -0.43
C ASN A 167 11.14 -9.67 -0.75
N ALA A 168 12.10 -10.13 0.04
CA ALA A 168 13.48 -9.71 0.02
C ALA A 168 14.43 -10.91 -0.12
N THR A 169 13.91 -12.05 -0.60
CA THR A 169 14.70 -13.21 -1.01
C THR A 169 15.71 -12.83 -2.08
N TYR A 170 15.30 -11.88 -2.93
CA TYR A 170 16.15 -11.18 -3.87
C TYR A 170 16.13 -9.68 -3.53
N GLY A 171 17.20 -8.97 -3.91
CA GLY A 171 17.19 -7.51 -3.82
C GLY A 171 16.34 -6.93 -4.94
N HIS A 172 15.59 -5.87 -4.64
CA HIS A 172 14.76 -5.15 -5.60
C HIS A 172 15.10 -3.67 -5.56
N HIS A 173 15.24 -3.06 -6.74
CA HIS A 173 15.50 -1.63 -6.84
C HIS A 173 14.21 -0.88 -7.12
N GLY A 174 14.14 0.33 -6.58
CA GLY A 174 13.07 1.28 -6.89
C GLY A 174 11.69 0.91 -6.37
N GLU A 175 11.62 0.12 -5.30
CA GLU A 175 10.35 -0.14 -4.60
C GLU A 175 9.83 1.17 -3.98
N MET A 176 8.52 1.40 -4.01
CA MET A 176 7.96 2.64 -3.47
C MET A 176 7.08 2.40 -2.25
N ALA A 177 7.32 3.10 -1.16
CA ALA A 177 6.51 3.10 0.05
C ALA A 177 5.66 4.38 0.12
N TRP A 178 4.83 4.59 -0.90
CA TRP A 178 4.02 5.80 -1.05
C TRP A 178 2.55 5.54 -0.72
N GLN A 179 1.94 6.43 0.05
CA GLN A 179 0.53 6.42 0.38
C GLN A 179 -0.15 7.62 -0.27
N GLN A 180 -1.25 7.35 -0.97
CA GLN A 180 -2.12 8.34 -1.57
C GLN A 180 -3.49 8.18 -0.96
N MET A 181 -3.82 9.08 -0.03
CA MET A 181 -5.10 9.08 0.66
C MET A 181 -6.01 10.13 0.06
N TYR A 182 -7.30 9.81 0.01
CA TYR A 182 -8.35 10.72 -0.37
C TYR A 182 -9.21 10.97 0.86
N VAL A 183 -9.30 12.23 1.29
CA VAL A 183 -10.00 12.64 2.50
C VAL A 183 -11.05 13.69 2.21
N PHE A 184 -12.13 13.64 2.99
CA PHE A 184 -13.12 14.72 3.10
C PHE A 184 -12.51 15.93 3.82
#